data_AF-A0A3M2TM01-F1
#
_entry.id   AF-A0A3M2TM01-F1
#
_cell.length_a   1.000
_cell.length_b   1.000
_cell.length_c   1.000
_cell.angle_alpha   90.00
_cell.angle_beta   90.00
_cell.angle_gamma   90.00
#
_symmetry.space_group_name_H-M   'P 1'
#
loop_
_entity.id
_entity.type
_entity.pdbx_description
1 polymer ?
#
loop_
_entity_poly.entity_id
_entity_poly.type
_entity_poly.pdbx_seq_one_letter_code
_entity_poly.pdbx_strand_id
1 'polypeptide(L)'
;SIAWSLKVADQIWVPSQFTADEAARLFPAIRDKLRVVPLLVERFQGEPADITQLRLPQRYWLCVGTREPRKNIKWFVDAWQTARMQFVETPELVL
;
A
#
# COMPACT_ATOMS: atom_id res chain seq x y z
N SER A 1 -10.57 4.96 24.01
CA SER A 1 -10.43 5.90 22.87
C SER A 1 -8.97 5.92 22.43
N ILE A 2 -8.67 6.37 21.20
CA ILE A 2 -7.28 6.48 20.70
C ILE A 2 -6.41 7.29 21.66
N ALA A 3 -6.91 8.44 22.14
CA ALA A 3 -6.17 9.29 23.08
C ALA A 3 -5.77 8.57 24.38
N TRP A 4 -6.66 7.74 24.95
CA TRP A 4 -6.34 6.95 26.13
C TRP A 4 -5.26 5.90 25.85
N SER A 5 -5.39 5.15 24.74
CA SER A 5 -4.40 4.14 24.34
C SER A 5 -3.01 4.76 24.15
N LEU A 6 -2.92 5.91 23.50
CA LEU A 6 -1.68 6.67 23.31
C LEU A 6 -1.08 7.15 24.65
N LYS A 7 -1.93 7.57 25.59
CA LYS A 7 -1.50 8.01 26.92
C LYS A 7 -0.87 6.87 27.72
N VAL A 8 -1.49 5.69 27.72
CA VAL A 8 -1.06 4.57 28.59
C VAL A 8 -0.01 3.66 27.97
N ALA A 9 0.19 3.70 26.65
CA ALA A 9 1.21 2.88 26.00
C ALA A 9 2.63 3.28 26.45
N ASP A 10 3.50 2.30 26.68
CA ASP A 10 4.92 2.52 26.98
C ASP A 10 5.72 2.89 25.72
N GLN A 11 5.40 2.21 24.62
CA GLN A 11 5.99 2.40 23.30
C GLN A 11 4.90 2.29 22.23
N ILE A 12 5.07 3.01 21.12
CA ILE A 12 4.11 3.07 20.01
C ILE A 12 4.87 2.80 18.73
N TRP A 13 4.59 1.66 18.11
CA TRP A 13 5.21 1.27 16.85
C TRP A 13 4.41 1.81 15.67
N VAL A 14 5.12 2.39 14.71
CA VAL A 14 4.54 2.93 13.47
C VAL A 14 5.33 2.44 12.26
N PRO A 15 4.68 2.24 11.10
CA PRO A 15 5.30 1.56 9.95
C PRO A 15 6.27 2.44 9.17
N SER A 16 6.30 3.76 9.42
CA SER A 16 7.12 4.71 8.66
C SER A 16 7.39 5.98 9.45
N GLN A 17 8.41 6.74 9.03
CA GLN A 17 8.70 8.06 9.59
C GLN A 17 7.54 9.04 9.37
N PHE A 18 6.90 9.00 8.19
CA PHE A 18 5.73 9.82 7.89
C PHE A 18 4.62 9.64 8.94
N THR A 19 4.32 8.38 9.29
CA THR A 19 3.31 8.10 10.33
C THR A 19 3.76 8.59 11.71
N ALA A 20 5.06 8.48 12.04
CA ALA A 20 5.59 8.99 13.30
C ALA A 20 5.42 10.51 13.40
N ASP A 21 5.77 11.23 12.33
CA ASP A 21 5.71 12.70 12.29
C ASP A 21 4.27 13.19 12.41
N GLU A 22 3.33 12.57 11.68
CA GLU A 22 1.91 12.91 11.77
C GLU A 22 1.32 12.59 13.14
N ALA A 23 1.70 11.46 13.75
CA ALA A 23 1.27 11.12 15.09
C ALA A 23 1.82 12.11 16.14
N ALA A 24 3.08 12.52 16.04
CA ALA A 24 3.68 13.52 16.92
C ALA A 24 3.09 14.92 16.70
N ARG A 25 2.69 15.26 15.47
CA ARG A 25 2.00 16.51 15.15
C ARG A 25 0.61 16.57 15.79
N LEU A 26 -0.13 15.47 15.75
CA LEU A 26 -1.48 15.39 16.32
C LEU A 26 -1.49 15.15 17.85
N PHE A 27 -0.49 14.43 18.38
CA PHE A 27 -0.38 14.08 19.80
C PHE A 27 1.04 14.33 20.33
N PRO A 28 1.45 15.59 20.55
CA PRO A 28 2.84 15.91 20.88
C PRO A 28 3.42 15.17 22.10
N ALA A 29 2.58 14.85 23.09
CA ALA A 29 2.97 14.16 24.32
C ALA A 29 3.46 12.71 24.13
N ILE A 30 3.29 12.11 22.95
CA ILE A 30 3.71 10.72 22.69
C ILE A 30 5.05 10.63 21.98
N ARG A 31 5.67 11.77 21.62
CA ARG A 31 6.85 11.82 20.74
C ARG A 31 7.94 10.85 21.17
N ASP A 32 8.27 10.83 22.45
CA ASP A 32 9.36 10.00 22.99
C ASP A 32 9.04 8.50 23.03
N LYS A 33 7.75 8.14 22.85
CA LYS A 33 7.25 6.76 22.80
C LYS A 33 7.26 6.18 21.39
N LEU A 34 7.38 7.00 20.35
CA LEU A 34 7.28 6.56 18.96
C LEU A 34 8.54 5.79 18.53
N ARG A 35 8.34 4.65 17.87
CA ARG A 35 9.40 3.86 17.22
C ARG A 35 8.96 3.49 15.82
N VAL A 36 9.79 3.78 14.83
CA VAL A 36 9.56 3.35 13.45
C VAL A 36 10.01 1.91 13.31
N VAL A 37 9.07 1.03 13.00
CA VAL A 37 9.30 -0.39 12.73
C VAL A 37 8.68 -0.68 11.36
N PRO A 38 9.47 -0.64 10.27
CA PRO A 38 8.97 -0.92 8.94
C PRO A 38 8.33 -2.31 8.88
N LEU A 39 7.15 -2.41 8.28
CA LEU A 39 6.52 -3.70 8.04
C LEU A 39 7.34 -4.46 7.00
N LEU A 40 7.73 -5.68 7.36
CA LEU A 40 8.46 -6.58 6.48
C LEU A 40 7.55 -7.76 6.12
N VAL A 41 7.66 -8.20 4.88
CA VAL A 41 7.20 -9.53 4.48
C VAL A 41 8.42 -10.39 4.22
N GLU A 42 8.36 -11.66 4.61
CA GLU A 42 9.39 -12.60 4.22
C GLU A 42 9.49 -12.65 2.70
N ARG A 43 10.70 -12.90 2.19
CA ARG A 43 10.88 -13.14 0.76
C ARG A 43 10.05 -14.37 0.39
N PHE A 44 9.33 -14.30 -0.73
CA PHE A 44 8.66 -15.46 -1.29
C PHE A 44 9.69 -16.56 -1.60
N GLN A 45 9.54 -17.72 -0.95
CA GLN A 45 10.45 -18.87 -1.09
C GLN A 45 9.83 -20.07 -1.82
N GLY A 46 8.55 -19.97 -2.21
CA GLY A 46 7.86 -21.05 -2.91
C GLY A 46 8.12 -21.06 -4.41
N GLU A 47 7.65 -22.11 -5.07
CA GLU A 47 7.51 -22.10 -6.52
C GLU A 47 6.37 -21.16 -6.92
N PRO A 48 6.55 -20.32 -7.95
CA PRO A 48 5.46 -19.55 -8.53
C PRO A 48 4.33 -20.49 -8.96
N ALA A 49 3.07 -20.10 -8.68
CA ALA A 49 1.93 -20.87 -9.14
C ALA A 49 1.89 -20.94 -10.68
N ASP A 50 1.41 -22.07 -11.23
CA ASP A 50 1.11 -22.16 -12.65
C ASP A 50 -0.09 -21.26 -12.98
N ILE A 51 0.16 -20.20 -13.74
CA ILE A 51 -0.83 -19.21 -14.15
C ILE A 51 -1.27 -19.37 -15.62
N THR A 52 -0.88 -20.45 -16.29
CA THR A 52 -1.20 -20.68 -17.73
C THR A 52 -2.70 -20.63 -18.00
N GLN A 53 -3.51 -21.14 -17.06
CA GLN A 53 -4.98 -21.13 -17.17
C GLN A 53 -5.58 -19.71 -17.16
N LEU A 54 -4.87 -18.71 -16.63
CA LEU A 54 -5.32 -17.32 -16.60
C LEU A 54 -5.21 -16.63 -17.98
N ARG A 55 -4.51 -17.23 -18.96
CA ARG A 55 -4.36 -16.74 -20.34
C ARG A 55 -3.95 -15.25 -20.39
N LEU A 56 -2.98 -14.86 -19.57
CA LEU A 56 -2.55 -13.47 -19.45
C LEU A 56 -1.83 -12.98 -20.72
N PRO A 57 -1.92 -11.68 -21.06
CA PRO A 57 -1.12 -11.08 -22.12
C PRO A 57 0.39 -11.22 -21.86
N GLN A 58 1.21 -11.11 -22.91
CA GLN A 58 2.68 -11.14 -22.75
C GLN A 58 3.20 -9.96 -21.91
N ARG A 59 2.55 -8.80 -22.01
CA ARG A 59 2.84 -7.60 -21.21
C ARG A 59 1.52 -7.09 -20.62
N TYR A 60 1.50 -6.90 -19.32
CA TYR A 60 0.33 -6.39 -18.62
C TYR A 60 0.73 -5.60 -17.38
N TRP A 61 -0.18 -4.75 -16.94
CA TRP A 61 -0.18 -4.17 -15.61
C TRP A 61 -1.08 -5.03 -14.72
N LEU A 62 -0.69 -5.25 -13.47
CA LEU A 62 -1.47 -6.02 -12.50
C LEU A 62 -1.79 -5.15 -11.30
N CYS A 63 -3.07 -4.99 -10.97
CA CYS A 63 -3.51 -4.31 -9.76
C CYS A 63 -4.05 -5.34 -8.77
N VAL A 64 -3.38 -5.52 -7.63
CA VAL A 64 -3.83 -6.45 -6.58
C VAL A 64 -4.19 -5.68 -5.33
N GLY A 65 -5.42 -5.85 -4.85
CA GLY A 65 -5.87 -5.28 -3.59
C GLY A 65 -7.39 -5.27 -3.45
N THR A 66 -7.86 -5.08 -2.22
CA THR A 66 -9.28 -4.88 -1.94
C THR A 66 -9.76 -3.55 -2.54
N ARG A 67 -11.02 -3.50 -3.00
CA ARG A 67 -11.63 -2.30 -3.58
C ARG A 67 -12.06 -1.29 -2.50
N GLU A 68 -11.08 -0.80 -1.75
CA GLU A 68 -11.28 0.21 -0.71
C GLU A 68 -10.90 1.59 -1.22
N PRO A 69 -11.65 2.66 -0.88
CA PRO A 69 -11.35 4.03 -1.33
C PRO A 69 -9.90 4.46 -1.07
N ARG A 70 -9.32 4.10 0.08
CA ARG A 70 -7.93 4.43 0.46
C ARG A 70 -6.87 3.79 -0.42
N LYS A 71 -7.21 2.77 -1.21
CA LYS A 71 -6.29 2.10 -2.15
C LYS A 71 -6.19 2.82 -3.49
N ASN A 72 -7.04 3.82 -3.73
CA ASN A 72 -7.03 4.65 -4.93
C ASN A 72 -7.12 3.88 -6.27
N ILE A 73 -7.73 2.69 -6.26
CA ILE A 73 -7.84 1.81 -7.45
C ILE A 73 -8.63 2.48 -8.58
N LYS A 74 -9.70 3.21 -8.25
CA LYS A 74 -10.48 3.94 -9.26
C LYS A 74 -9.61 4.95 -10.03
N TRP A 75 -8.88 5.79 -9.31
CA TRP A 75 -8.00 6.78 -9.92
C TRP A 75 -6.93 6.12 -10.79
N PHE A 76 -6.36 5.00 -10.32
CA PHE A 76 -5.39 4.24 -11.11
C PHE A 76 -5.97 3.73 -12.44
N VAL A 77 -7.19 3.17 -12.42
CA VAL A 77 -7.88 2.72 -13.65
C VAL A 77 -8.13 3.89 -14.60
N ASP A 78 -8.62 5.03 -14.09
CA ASP A 78 -8.87 6.24 -14.88
C ASP A 78 -7.56 6.76 -15.53
N ALA A 79 -6.46 6.75 -14.78
CA ALA A 79 -5.14 7.13 -15.27
C ALA A 79 -4.60 6.16 -16.33
N TRP A 80 -4.78 4.85 -16.15
CA TRP A 80 -4.42 3.85 -17.15
C TRP A 80 -5.22 4.03 -18.45
N GLN A 81 -6.53 4.30 -18.36
CA GLN A 81 -7.36 4.59 -19.54
C GLN A 81 -6.84 5.83 -20.28
N THR A 82 -6.46 6.88 -19.54
CA THR A 82 -5.88 8.10 -20.10
C THR A 82 -4.55 7.80 -20.81
N ALA A 83 -3.67 7.02 -20.18
CA ALA A 83 -2.40 6.61 -20.78
C ALA A 83 -2.60 5.82 -22.07
N ARG A 84 -3.57 4.89 -22.11
CA ARG A 84 -3.87 4.09 -23.30
C ARG A 84 -4.37 4.94 -24.48
N MET A 85 -5.07 6.05 -24.22
CA MET A 85 -5.47 6.99 -25.27
C MET A 85 -4.30 7.80 -25.84
N GLN A 86 -3.25 8.05 -25.03
CA GLN A 86 -2.09 8.86 -25.42
C GLN A 86 -0.95 8.02 -26.01
N PHE A 87 -0.79 6.79 -25.52
CA PHE A 87 0.32 5.91 -25.86
C PHE A 87 -0.24 4.56 -26.30
N VAL A 88 -0.21 4.33 -27.62
CA VAL A 88 -0.75 3.11 -28.25
C VAL A 88 -0.12 1.81 -27.73
N GLU A 89 1.13 1.89 -27.27
CA GLU A 89 1.89 0.76 -26.72
C GLU A 89 1.64 0.50 -25.22
N THR A 90 0.66 1.16 -24.61
CA THR A 90 0.30 0.93 -23.20
C THR A 90 -0.22 -0.51 -23.02
N PRO A 91 0.42 -1.35 -22.17
CA PRO A 91 -0.03 -2.72 -21.95
C PRO A 91 -1.44 -2.82 -21.33
N GLU A 92 -2.08 -3.97 -21.53
CA GLU A 92 -3.38 -4.29 -20.94
C GLU A 92 -3.34 -4.27 -19.40
N LEU A 93 -4.45 -3.89 -18.77
CA LEU A 93 -4.61 -3.92 -17.32
C LEU A 93 -5.39 -5.17 -16.88
N VAL A 94 -4.78 -5.97 -16.00
CA VAL A 94 -5.39 -7.10 -15.31
C VAL A 94 -5.75 -6.69 -13.89
N LEU A 95 -6.99 -6.96 -13.48
CA LEU A 95 -7.56 -6.66 -12.16
C LEU A 95 -7.92 -7.94 -11.40
#